data_AF-A0A412W2M8-F1
#
_entry.id   AF-A0A412W2M8-F1
#
_cell.length_a   1.000
_cell.length_b   1.000
_cell.length_c   1.000
_cell.angle_alpha   90.00
_cell.angle_beta   90.00
_cell.angle_gamma   90.00
#
_symmetry.space_group_name_H-M   'P 1'
#
loop_
_entity.id
_entity.type
_entity.pdbx_description
1 polymer ?
#
loop_
_entity_poly.entity_id
_entity_poly.type
_entity_poly.pdbx_seq_one_letter_code
_entity_poly.pdbx_strand_id
1 'polypeptide(L)'
;MFPDDDSVFDQHFFEFFTKIITGNTLIAVKGTQSKSVYFLKMPERKWALISDFDKAISVNMVIKGTTIQKVGNFDEKLGVGNYYGAGEDNDYFLRCNAIEQFVFSNDLWNYHPLPCKNTLQPVSKILIRYKSYGRGVVYMLLKHRMITEAAKVVVKGYLGCIKNLMMLNWKMAYVYLIAGSVRFYTFLKNIK
;
A
#
# COMPACT_ATOMS: atom_id res chain seq x y z
N MET A 1 -2.73 12.21 -10.16
CA MET A 1 -2.61 11.92 -8.72
C MET A 1 -4.01 11.70 -8.19
N PHE A 2 -4.18 10.77 -7.25
CA PHE A 2 -5.47 10.46 -6.64
C PHE A 2 -5.36 10.76 -5.13
N PRO A 3 -5.51 12.04 -4.71
CA PRO A 3 -5.44 12.39 -3.31
C PRO A 3 -6.70 11.92 -2.56
N ASP A 4 -6.52 11.54 -1.30
CA ASP A 4 -7.61 11.27 -0.37
C ASP A 4 -8.23 12.59 0.10
N ASP A 5 -9.44 12.53 0.66
CA ASP A 5 -10.19 13.70 1.14
C ASP A 5 -9.51 14.43 2.32
N ASP A 6 -8.63 13.74 3.03
CA ASP A 6 -7.82 14.26 4.13
C ASP A 6 -6.37 14.63 3.72
N SER A 7 -6.05 14.59 2.42
CA SER A 7 -4.76 15.02 1.88
C SER A 7 -4.64 16.55 1.84
N VAL A 8 -3.50 17.07 2.28
CA VAL A 8 -3.20 18.52 2.30
C VAL A 8 -1.93 18.81 1.50
N PHE A 9 -1.90 19.96 0.83
CA PHE A 9 -0.79 20.43 0.00
C PHE A 9 -0.30 21.79 0.49
N ASP A 10 0.99 22.06 0.37
CA ASP A 10 1.57 23.38 0.63
C ASP A 10 2.00 24.07 -0.66
N GLN A 11 2.45 25.31 -0.53
CA GLN A 11 2.95 26.12 -1.65
C GLN A 11 4.12 25.45 -2.37
N HIS A 12 5.03 24.80 -1.64
CA HIS A 12 6.17 24.07 -2.21
C HIS A 12 5.69 23.01 -3.21
N PHE A 13 4.63 22.26 -2.88
CA PHE A 13 4.07 21.28 -3.80
C PHE A 13 3.71 21.91 -5.16
N PHE A 14 2.96 23.01 -5.16
CA PHE A 14 2.49 23.63 -6.40
C PHE A 14 3.61 24.33 -7.19
N GLU A 15 4.56 24.97 -6.50
CA GLU A 15 5.68 25.68 -7.14
C GLU A 15 6.69 24.74 -7.82
N PHE A 16 6.86 23.54 -7.29
CA PHE A 16 7.86 22.58 -7.76
C PHE A 16 7.25 21.40 -8.52
N PHE A 17 5.92 21.27 -8.58
CA PHE A 17 5.26 20.14 -9.23
C PHE A 17 5.78 19.90 -10.65
N THR A 18 5.70 20.90 -11.53
CA THR A 18 6.11 20.76 -12.94
C THR A 18 7.62 20.66 -13.13
N LYS A 19 8.42 21.12 -12.15
CA LYS A 19 9.87 21.02 -12.17
C LYS A 19 10.36 19.62 -11.81
N ILE A 20 9.68 18.97 -10.87
CA ILE A 20 10.08 17.65 -10.33
C ILE A 20 9.39 16.52 -11.10
N ILE A 21 8.12 16.68 -11.46
CA ILE A 21 7.32 15.65 -12.12
C ILE A 21 7.55 15.68 -13.63
N THR A 22 8.34 14.74 -14.12
CA THR A 22 8.63 14.53 -15.55
C THR A 22 8.04 13.23 -16.11
N GLY A 23 7.47 12.41 -15.24
CA GLY A 23 7.14 11.01 -15.46
C GLY A 23 6.07 10.51 -14.52
N ASN A 24 5.85 9.19 -14.55
CA ASN A 24 5.24 8.52 -13.42
C ASN A 24 6.19 8.66 -12.21
N THR A 25 5.71 9.21 -11.10
CA THR A 25 6.53 9.52 -9.94
C THR A 25 5.81 9.10 -8.66
N LEU A 26 6.53 8.41 -7.78
CA LEU A 26 6.15 8.20 -6.40
C LEU A 26 6.79 9.31 -5.56
N ILE A 27 5.97 10.17 -4.99
CA ILE A 27 6.41 11.29 -4.15
C ILE A 27 6.42 10.88 -2.67
N ALA A 28 7.11 11.64 -1.83
CA ALA A 28 7.07 11.42 -0.40
C ALA A 28 5.75 11.91 0.21
N VAL A 29 5.38 11.36 1.37
CA VAL A 29 4.20 11.78 2.13
C VAL A 29 4.63 12.14 3.54
N LYS A 30 4.27 13.33 4.01
CA LYS A 30 4.57 13.82 5.35
C LYS A 30 3.32 13.79 6.24
N GLY A 31 3.50 13.75 7.56
CA GLY A 31 2.40 13.76 8.51
C GLY A 31 1.77 15.16 8.61
N THR A 32 0.44 15.26 8.55
CA THR A 32 -0.25 16.55 8.80
C THR A 32 -0.01 17.04 10.22
N GLN A 33 0.06 16.13 11.20
CA GLN A 33 0.29 16.46 12.61
C GLN A 33 1.74 16.89 12.90
N SER A 34 2.69 16.52 12.04
CA SER A 34 4.10 16.89 12.18
C SER A 34 4.77 16.91 10.81
N LYS A 35 4.93 18.11 10.25
CA LYS A 35 5.49 18.32 8.91
C LYS A 35 6.93 17.83 8.75
N SER A 36 7.66 17.55 9.83
CA SER A 36 9.00 16.98 9.79
C SER A 36 9.00 15.44 9.75
N VAL A 37 7.87 14.80 10.05
CA VAL A 37 7.75 13.35 10.11
C VAL A 37 7.23 12.82 8.78
N TYR A 38 7.93 11.85 8.21
CA TYR A 38 7.44 11.13 7.04
C TYR A 38 6.37 10.12 7.46
N PHE A 39 5.20 10.22 6.83
CA PHE A 39 4.27 9.10 6.75
C PHE A 39 4.89 8.01 5.87
N LEU A 40 5.45 8.41 4.72
CA LEU A 40 6.13 7.53 3.78
C LEU A 40 7.26 8.29 3.09
N LYS A 41 8.50 7.88 3.38
CA LYS A 41 9.71 8.36 2.68
C LYS A 41 10.01 7.46 1.48
N MET A 42 10.39 8.05 0.35
CA MET A 42 10.77 7.30 -0.83
C MET A 42 12.23 6.79 -0.72
N PRO A 43 12.54 5.61 -1.29
CA PRO A 43 13.91 5.15 -1.42
C PRO A 43 14.83 6.16 -2.13
N GLU A 44 16.12 6.17 -1.77
CA GLU A 44 17.10 7.11 -2.36
C GLU A 44 17.51 6.74 -3.80
N ARG A 45 17.26 5.50 -4.23
CA ARG A 45 17.48 5.12 -5.63
C ARG A 45 16.45 5.81 -6.52
N LYS A 46 16.82 6.08 -7.77
CA LYS A 46 15.95 6.79 -8.70
C LYS A 46 14.71 6.00 -9.14
N TRP A 47 14.85 4.72 -9.46
CA TRP A 47 13.82 3.95 -10.15
C TRP A 47 13.10 2.95 -9.24
N ALA A 48 11.78 2.87 -9.38
CA ALA A 48 10.94 1.90 -8.70
C ALA A 48 11.01 0.52 -9.36
N LEU A 49 11.05 -0.51 -8.53
CA LEU A 49 10.98 -1.91 -8.93
C LEU A 49 9.59 -2.45 -8.63
N ILE A 50 9.23 -3.56 -9.26
CA ILE A 50 7.99 -4.30 -8.99
C ILE A 50 7.89 -4.68 -7.50
N SER A 51 9.02 -4.99 -6.86
CA SER A 51 9.10 -5.29 -5.43
C SER A 51 8.73 -4.12 -4.50
N ASP A 52 8.64 -2.89 -5.03
CA ASP A 52 8.29 -1.68 -4.28
C ASP A 52 6.79 -1.38 -4.27
N PHE A 53 5.96 -2.37 -4.62
CA PHE A 53 4.51 -2.21 -4.61
C PHE A 53 4.01 -1.65 -3.27
N ASP A 54 4.66 -1.96 -2.14
CA ASP A 54 4.32 -1.48 -0.80
C ASP A 54 4.62 0.01 -0.55
N LYS A 55 5.31 0.68 -1.49
CA LYS A 55 5.58 2.13 -1.49
C LYS A 55 4.59 2.93 -2.31
N ALA A 56 3.73 2.25 -3.07
CA ALA A 56 2.70 2.90 -3.86
C ALA A 56 1.38 2.88 -3.09
N ILE A 57 0.88 4.08 -2.79
CA ILE A 57 -0.42 4.36 -2.20
C ILE A 57 -1.08 5.46 -3.03
N SER A 58 -2.41 5.48 -3.14
CA SER A 58 -3.13 6.43 -4.01
C SER A 58 -2.64 7.87 -3.86
N VAL A 59 -2.45 8.30 -2.62
CA VAL A 59 -2.04 9.66 -2.25
C VAL A 59 -0.60 10.03 -2.60
N ASN A 60 0.23 9.11 -3.09
CA ASN A 60 1.63 9.42 -3.46
C ASN A 60 1.96 9.09 -4.92
N MET A 61 1.00 8.59 -5.68
CA MET A 61 1.17 8.26 -7.10
C MET A 61 0.82 9.43 -8.00
N VAL A 62 1.84 9.99 -8.64
CA VAL A 62 1.68 10.91 -9.77
C VAL A 62 1.88 10.11 -11.05
N ILE A 63 0.87 10.08 -11.91
CA ILE A 63 0.82 9.21 -13.09
C ILE A 63 0.51 10.06 -14.31
N LYS A 64 1.24 9.85 -15.40
CA LYS A 64 0.96 10.50 -16.69
C LYS A 64 -0.41 10.09 -17.20
N GLY A 65 -1.15 11.05 -17.76
CA GLY A 65 -2.46 10.78 -18.38
C GLY A 65 -2.39 9.74 -19.50
N THR A 66 -1.30 9.73 -20.28
CA THR A 66 -1.05 8.72 -21.32
C THR A 66 -0.85 7.32 -20.75
N THR A 67 -0.25 7.18 -19.56
CA THR A 67 -0.15 5.89 -18.86
C THR A 67 -1.52 5.44 -18.37
N ILE A 68 -2.31 6.34 -17.78
CA ILE A 68 -3.69 6.03 -17.33
C ILE A 68 -4.54 5.53 -18.51
N GLN A 69 -4.48 6.21 -19.66
CA GLN A 69 -5.22 5.82 -20.87
C GLN A 69 -4.85 4.40 -21.36
N LYS A 70 -3.58 4.00 -21.22
CA LYS A 70 -3.10 2.66 -21.61
C LYS A 70 -3.47 1.58 -20.59
N VAL A 71 -3.43 1.91 -19.30
CA VAL A 71 -3.68 0.97 -18.20
C VAL A 71 -5.18 0.68 -18.03
N GLY A 72 -6.03 1.68 -18.25
CA GLY A 72 -7.47 1.60 -18.03
C GLY A 72 -7.85 1.67 -16.56
N ASN A 73 -9.01 1.09 -16.20
CA ASN A 73 -9.60 1.22 -14.87
C ASN A 73 -8.89 0.37 -13.79
N PHE A 74 -9.22 0.63 -12.52
CA PHE A 74 -8.88 -0.25 -11.39
C PHE A 74 -9.50 -1.64 -11.54
N ASP A 75 -8.93 -2.64 -10.87
CA ASP A 75 -9.52 -3.98 -10.81
C ASP A 75 -10.70 -3.99 -9.82
N GLU A 76 -11.91 -4.16 -10.34
CA GLU A 76 -13.16 -4.15 -9.56
C GLU A 76 -13.28 -5.33 -8.58
N LYS A 77 -12.36 -6.31 -8.62
CA LYS A 77 -12.29 -7.36 -7.57
C LYS A 77 -11.55 -6.88 -6.32
N LEU A 78 -10.74 -5.82 -6.45
CA LEU A 78 -9.97 -5.18 -5.38
C LEU A 78 -10.70 -3.93 -4.87
N GLY A 79 -10.16 -3.30 -3.82
CA GLY A 79 -10.79 -2.13 -3.22
C GLY A 79 -11.84 -2.42 -2.16
N VAL A 80 -12.10 -1.40 -1.34
CA VAL A 80 -13.10 -1.43 -0.28
C VAL A 80 -14.48 -1.76 -0.85
N GLY A 81 -15.21 -2.66 -0.19
CA GLY A 81 -16.54 -3.12 -0.62
C GLY A 81 -16.52 -4.34 -1.53
N ASN A 82 -15.38 -4.68 -2.16
CA ASN A 82 -15.23 -5.87 -2.99
C ASN A 82 -14.73 -7.09 -2.22
N TYR A 83 -14.81 -8.27 -2.84
CA TYR A 83 -14.47 -9.54 -2.18
C TYR A 83 -13.03 -9.58 -1.64
N TYR A 84 -12.04 -9.12 -2.43
CA TYR A 84 -10.64 -9.10 -1.99
C TYR A 84 -10.31 -7.88 -1.13
N GLY A 85 -11.07 -6.79 -1.25
CA GLY A 85 -11.22 -5.78 -0.21
C GLY A 85 -10.10 -4.75 -0.06
N ALA A 86 -8.94 -4.94 -0.70
CA ALA A 86 -7.78 -4.03 -0.67
C ALA A 86 -6.80 -4.37 -1.80
N GLY A 87 -5.77 -3.54 -2.01
CA GLY A 87 -4.64 -3.79 -2.93
C GLY A 87 -4.82 -3.20 -4.34
N GLU A 88 -5.89 -2.43 -4.55
CA GLU A 88 -6.22 -1.71 -5.77
C GLU A 88 -5.10 -0.74 -6.20
N ASP A 89 -4.55 0.03 -5.25
CA ASP A 89 -3.44 0.97 -5.50
C ASP A 89 -2.19 0.23 -5.96
N ASN A 90 -1.87 -0.87 -5.28
CA ASN A 90 -0.67 -1.66 -5.57
C ASN A 90 -0.81 -2.36 -6.94
N ASP A 91 -2.00 -2.88 -7.26
CA ASP A 91 -2.30 -3.43 -8.58
C ASP A 91 -2.14 -2.37 -9.68
N TYR A 92 -2.68 -1.17 -9.43
CA TYR A 92 -2.63 -0.07 -10.38
C TYR A 92 -1.19 0.41 -10.61
N PHE A 93 -0.40 0.51 -9.54
CA PHE A 93 1.03 0.78 -9.61
C PHE A 93 1.76 -0.24 -10.48
N LEU A 94 1.56 -1.53 -10.23
CA LEU A 94 2.25 -2.59 -10.98
C LEU A 94 1.91 -2.54 -12.47
N ARG A 95 0.65 -2.31 -12.83
CA ARG A 95 0.22 -2.14 -14.22
C ARG A 95 0.80 -0.88 -14.86
N CYS A 96 0.78 0.26 -14.15
CA CYS A 96 1.38 1.49 -14.64
C CYS A 96 2.90 1.36 -14.84
N ASN A 97 3.60 0.72 -13.90
CA ASN A 97 5.05 0.53 -13.93
C ASN A 97 5.49 -0.40 -15.06
N ALA A 98 4.61 -1.28 -15.55
CA ALA A 98 4.85 -2.11 -16.73
C ALA A 98 4.76 -1.32 -18.05
N ILE A 99 4.09 -0.15 -18.06
CA ILE A 99 4.00 0.75 -19.22
C ILE A 99 5.14 1.77 -19.20
N GLU A 100 5.31 2.46 -18.08
CA GLU A 100 6.36 3.44 -17.86
C GLU A 100 6.79 3.37 -16.39
N GLN A 101 8.08 3.10 -16.18
CA GLN A 101 8.65 2.90 -14.85
C GLN A 101 8.52 4.16 -13.99
N PHE A 102 8.16 3.99 -12.73
CA PHE A 102 8.11 5.10 -11.78
C PHE A 102 9.50 5.54 -11.35
N VAL A 103 9.64 6.84 -11.12
CA VAL A 103 10.76 7.40 -10.36
C VAL A 103 10.34 7.73 -8.92
N PHE A 104 11.30 7.65 -8.00
CA PHE A 104 11.13 8.12 -6.64
C PHE A 104 11.53 9.59 -6.52
N SER A 105 10.78 10.36 -5.73
CA SER A 105 11.16 11.72 -5.36
C SER A 105 10.86 12.00 -3.89
N ASN A 106 11.88 12.48 -3.17
CA ASN A 106 11.73 13.07 -1.84
C ASN A 106 11.68 14.61 -1.88
N ASP A 107 11.90 15.21 -3.07
CA ASP A 107 11.95 16.66 -3.26
C ASP A 107 10.55 17.29 -3.43
N LEU A 108 9.53 16.44 -3.63
CA LEU A 108 8.12 16.81 -3.64
C LEU A 108 7.36 15.95 -2.63
N TRP A 109 6.40 16.54 -1.93
CA TRP A 109 5.57 15.84 -0.97
C TRP A 109 4.19 16.45 -0.82
N ASN A 110 3.22 15.63 -0.41
CA ASN A 110 1.98 16.07 0.19
C ASN A 110 1.93 15.70 1.68
N TYR A 111 0.87 16.09 2.36
CA TYR A 111 0.60 15.75 3.75
C TYR A 111 -0.61 14.84 3.86
N HIS A 112 -0.53 13.84 4.73
CA HIS A 112 -1.62 12.94 5.06
C HIS A 112 -1.64 12.69 6.58
N PRO A 113 -2.80 12.47 7.21
CA PRO A 113 -2.86 12.08 8.61
C PRO A 113 -2.04 10.82 8.91
N LEU A 114 -1.23 10.88 9.98
CA LEU A 114 -0.54 9.71 10.48
C LEU A 114 -1.54 8.66 10.97
N PRO A 115 -1.27 7.35 10.79
CA PRO A 115 -2.20 6.31 11.22
C PRO A 115 -2.45 6.40 12.73
N CYS A 116 -3.72 6.41 13.16
CA CYS A 116 -4.03 6.26 14.57
C CYS A 116 -3.49 4.94 15.13
N LYS A 117 -2.98 4.95 16.36
CA LYS A 117 -2.50 3.74 17.03
C LYS A 117 -3.64 2.73 17.19
N ASN A 118 -3.42 1.51 16.65
CA ASN A 118 -4.39 0.40 16.70
C ASN A 118 -4.78 -0.01 18.14
N THR A 119 -4.01 0.37 19.15
CA THR A 119 -4.26 0.01 20.56
C THR A 119 -5.62 0.50 21.06
N LEU A 120 -6.11 1.62 20.53
CA LEU A 120 -7.38 2.24 20.92
C LEU A 120 -8.60 1.66 20.18
N GLN A 121 -8.40 0.78 19.18
CA GLN A 121 -9.51 0.25 18.38
C GLN A 121 -10.08 -1.06 18.95
N PRO A 122 -11.40 -1.29 18.81
CA PRO A 122 -12.02 -2.59 19.10
C PRO A 122 -11.41 -3.71 18.24
N VAL A 123 -11.29 -4.91 18.81
CA VAL A 123 -10.72 -6.09 18.12
C VAL A 123 -11.43 -6.37 16.81
N SER A 124 -12.76 -6.25 16.78
CA SER A 124 -13.58 -6.48 15.59
C SER A 124 -13.18 -5.59 14.42
N LYS A 125 -12.97 -4.28 14.65
CA LYS A 125 -12.53 -3.33 13.62
C LYS A 125 -11.12 -3.67 13.10
N ILE A 126 -10.20 -4.00 14.00
CA ILE A 126 -8.84 -4.40 13.64
C ILE A 126 -8.89 -5.69 12.80
N LEU A 127 -9.70 -6.67 13.19
CA LEU A 127 -9.83 -7.94 12.51
C LEU A 127 -10.35 -7.77 11.08
N ILE A 128 -11.43 -7.00 10.90
CA ILE A 128 -12.00 -6.71 9.57
C ILE A 128 -10.93 -6.12 8.67
N ARG A 129 -10.24 -5.09 9.15
CA ARG A 129 -9.14 -4.43 8.44
C ARG A 129 -8.05 -5.43 8.06
N TYR A 130 -7.49 -6.16 9.02
CA TYR A 130 -6.38 -7.08 8.76
C TYR A 130 -6.75 -8.23 7.82
N LYS A 131 -7.99 -8.73 7.88
CA LYS A 131 -8.51 -9.72 6.93
C LYS A 131 -8.61 -9.15 5.52
N SER A 132 -9.17 -7.95 5.38
CA SER A 132 -9.33 -7.27 4.08
C SER A 132 -7.96 -7.00 3.43
N TYR A 133 -7.07 -6.31 4.15
CA TYR A 133 -5.71 -6.03 3.69
C TYR A 133 -4.94 -7.29 3.34
N GLY A 134 -4.98 -8.32 4.20
CA GLY A 134 -4.27 -9.58 3.96
C GLY A 134 -4.78 -10.32 2.72
N ARG A 135 -6.10 -10.36 2.51
CA ARG A 135 -6.72 -11.01 1.36
C ARG A 135 -6.37 -10.27 0.07
N GLY A 136 -6.53 -8.95 0.06
CA GLY A 136 -6.26 -8.08 -1.08
C GLY A 136 -4.82 -8.18 -1.57
N VAL A 137 -3.87 -8.01 -0.66
CA VAL A 137 -2.43 -8.06 -0.99
C VAL A 137 -2.03 -9.42 -1.54
N VAL A 138 -2.49 -10.54 -0.96
CA VAL A 138 -2.13 -11.88 -1.46
C VAL A 138 -2.68 -12.12 -2.86
N TYR A 139 -3.95 -11.77 -3.11
CA TYR A 139 -4.53 -11.92 -4.45
C TYR A 139 -3.80 -11.05 -5.48
N MET A 140 -3.54 -9.78 -5.16
CA MET A 140 -2.82 -8.85 -6.03
C MET A 140 -1.43 -9.40 -6.38
N LEU A 141 -0.67 -9.90 -5.40
CA LEU A 141 0.66 -10.47 -5.65
C LEU A 141 0.59 -11.69 -6.57
N LEU A 142 -0.38 -12.59 -6.37
CA LEU A 142 -0.56 -13.77 -7.22
C LEU A 142 -1.01 -13.40 -8.64
N LYS A 143 -1.88 -12.39 -8.78
CA LYS A 143 -2.30 -11.84 -10.08
C LYS A 143 -1.10 -11.38 -10.90
N HIS A 144 -0.08 -10.81 -10.25
CA HIS A 144 1.18 -10.35 -10.88
C HIS A 144 2.31 -11.39 -10.86
N ARG A 145 2.02 -12.67 -10.59
CA ARG A 145 2.99 -13.79 -10.53
C ARG A 145 4.12 -13.62 -9.51
N MET A 146 3.90 -12.81 -8.47
CA MET A 146 4.83 -12.57 -7.37
C MET A 146 4.63 -13.59 -6.25
N ILE A 147 4.81 -14.87 -6.58
CA ILE A 147 4.49 -16.01 -5.68
C ILE A 147 5.35 -15.96 -4.41
N THR A 148 6.63 -15.64 -4.55
CA THR A 148 7.57 -15.54 -3.43
C THR A 148 7.16 -14.44 -2.45
N GLU A 149 6.71 -13.29 -2.96
CA GLU A 149 6.26 -12.15 -2.17
C GLU A 149 4.94 -12.48 -1.46
N ALA A 150 4.01 -13.15 -2.16
CA ALA A 150 2.77 -13.63 -1.57
C ALA A 150 3.04 -14.60 -0.42
N ALA A 151 3.96 -15.56 -0.61
CA ALA A 151 4.39 -16.50 0.44
C ALA A 151 5.02 -15.78 1.65
N LYS A 152 5.89 -14.78 1.41
CA LYS A 152 6.46 -13.94 2.48
C LYS A 152 5.37 -13.22 3.29
N VAL A 153 4.31 -12.72 2.64
CA VAL A 153 3.19 -12.04 3.34
C VAL A 153 2.38 -13.01 4.21
N VAL A 154 2.18 -14.25 3.75
CA VAL A 154 1.54 -15.32 4.54
C VAL A 154 2.39 -15.62 5.78
N VAL A 155 3.68 -15.90 5.60
CA VAL A 155 4.62 -16.22 6.69
C VAL A 155 4.68 -15.07 7.70
N LYS A 156 4.77 -13.81 7.24
CA LYS A 156 4.72 -12.62 8.11
C LYS A 156 3.46 -12.56 8.98
N GLY A 157 2.33 -13.09 8.52
CA GLY A 157 1.11 -13.17 9.32
C GLY A 157 1.29 -14.04 10.56
N TYR A 158 1.84 -15.24 10.39
CA TYR A 158 2.11 -16.17 11.49
C TYR A 158 3.28 -15.72 12.37
N LEU A 159 4.35 -15.16 11.80
CA LEU A 159 5.44 -14.55 12.59
C LEU A 159 4.93 -13.40 13.48
N GLY A 160 3.96 -12.61 12.97
CA GLY A 160 3.28 -11.59 13.76
C GLY A 160 2.52 -12.19 14.96
N CYS A 161 1.90 -13.35 14.80
CA CYS A 161 1.25 -14.07 15.91
C CYS A 161 2.27 -14.48 16.97
N ILE A 162 3.32 -15.19 16.56
CA ILE A 162 4.39 -15.67 17.45
C ILE A 162 5.01 -14.51 18.23
N LYS A 163 5.34 -13.40 17.54
CA LYS A 163 5.85 -12.18 18.18
C LYS A 163 4.93 -11.67 19.28
N ASN A 164 3.62 -11.60 19.03
CA ASN A 164 2.69 -11.07 20.01
C ASN A 164 2.43 -12.03 21.17
N LEU A 165 2.53 -13.35 20.96
CA LEU A 165 2.51 -14.33 22.04
C LEU A 165 3.72 -14.15 22.98
N MET A 166 4.92 -13.98 22.43
CA MET A 166 6.13 -13.72 23.22
C MET A 166 6.04 -12.40 24.02
N MET A 167 5.30 -11.41 23.50
CA MET A 167 5.03 -10.15 24.18
C MET A 167 3.81 -10.18 25.11
N LEU A 168 3.19 -11.35 25.33
CA LEU A 168 1.96 -11.54 26.11
C LEU A 168 0.77 -10.68 25.62
N ASN A 169 0.80 -10.28 24.35
CA ASN A 169 -0.27 -9.50 23.70
C ASN A 169 -1.25 -10.45 23.01
N TRP A 170 -2.06 -11.14 23.80
CA TRP A 170 -3.05 -12.12 23.34
C TRP A 170 -4.03 -11.55 22.31
N LYS A 171 -4.46 -10.30 22.53
CA LYS A 171 -5.35 -9.56 21.61
C LYS A 171 -4.79 -9.53 20.19
N MET A 172 -3.54 -9.09 20.05
CA MET A 172 -2.91 -8.98 18.73
C MET A 172 -2.47 -10.33 18.19
N ALA A 173 -2.05 -11.27 19.04
CA ALA A 173 -1.74 -12.64 18.62
C ALA A 173 -2.94 -13.28 17.90
N TYR A 174 -4.14 -13.18 18.49
CA TYR A 174 -5.38 -13.64 17.87
C TYR A 174 -5.66 -12.96 16.51
N VAL A 175 -5.52 -11.64 16.44
CA VAL A 175 -5.70 -10.89 15.17
C VAL A 175 -4.75 -11.39 14.08
N TYR A 176 -3.46 -11.55 14.42
CA TYR A 176 -2.45 -12.03 13.46
C TYR A 176 -2.67 -13.48 13.03
N LEU A 177 -3.12 -14.35 13.95
CA LEU A 177 -3.46 -15.74 13.62
C LEU A 177 -4.59 -15.79 12.57
N ILE A 178 -5.70 -15.09 12.82
CA ILE A 178 -6.82 -15.06 11.89
C ILE A 178 -6.43 -14.42 10.55
N ALA A 179 -5.68 -13.32 10.58
CA ALA A 179 -5.20 -12.66 9.37
C ALA A 179 -4.24 -13.57 8.57
N GLY A 180 -3.35 -14.30 9.26
CA GLY A 180 -2.47 -15.31 8.67
C GLY A 180 -3.25 -16.41 7.95
N SER A 181 -4.27 -16.97 8.61
CA SER A 181 -5.13 -18.00 8.01
C SER A 181 -5.92 -17.50 6.80
N VAL A 182 -6.41 -16.26 6.82
CA VAL A 182 -7.05 -15.66 5.64
C VAL A 182 -6.07 -15.49 4.48
N ARG A 183 -4.84 -15.04 4.76
CA ARG A 183 -3.79 -14.93 3.74
C ARG A 183 -3.45 -16.30 3.15
N PHE A 184 -3.28 -17.32 3.99
CA PHE A 184 -2.96 -18.67 3.56
C PHE A 184 -4.07 -19.30 2.71
N TYR A 185 -5.33 -19.19 3.16
CA TYR A 185 -6.48 -19.64 2.37
C TYR A 185 -6.56 -18.92 1.01
N THR A 186 -6.35 -17.60 1.01
CA THR A 186 -6.35 -16.81 -0.24
C THR A 186 -5.21 -17.24 -1.16
N PHE A 187 -4.05 -17.54 -0.60
CA PHE A 187 -2.90 -18.04 -1.36
C PHE A 187 -3.23 -19.36 -2.06
N LEU A 188 -3.71 -20.36 -1.31
CA LEU A 188 -4.09 -21.67 -1.86
C LEU A 188 -5.22 -21.57 -2.91
N LYS A 189 -6.20 -20.69 -2.69
CA LYS A 189 -7.33 -20.50 -3.61
C LYS A 189 -6.91 -19.92 -4.96
N ASN A 190 -5.83 -19.14 -5.02
CA ASN A 190 -5.49 -18.35 -6.21
C ASN A 190 -4.13 -18.68 -6.83
N ILE A 191 -3.31 -19.53 -6.19
CA ILE A 191 -2.07 -20.03 -6.79
C ILE A 191 -2.42 -20.96 -7.96
N LYS A 192 -1.81 -20.69 -9.12
CA LYS A 192 -1.94 -21.48 -10.34
C LYS A 192 -0.55 -21.91 -10.79
#